data_AF-M3YDC8-F1
#
_entry.id   AF-M3YDC8-F1
#
_cell.length_a   1.000
_cell.length_b   1.000
_cell.length_c   1.000
_cell.angle_alpha   90.00
_cell.angle_beta   90.00
_cell.angle_gamma   90.00
#
_symmetry.space_group_name_H-M   'P 1'
#
loop_
_entity.id
_entity.type
_entity.pdbx_description
1 polymer ?
#
loop_
_entity_poly.entity_id
_entity_poly.type
_entity_poly.pdbx_seq_one_letter_code
_entity_poly.pdbx_strand_id
1 'polypeptide(L)'
;MSDLGSEELEEEGENDLGEYEGERNEAGERHGHGKARLPNGDTYEGNYEHGKRHGQGVYKFKNGARYMGEYVQNKKHGHGTFIYPDGSRYEGEWADDQRHGYGVYYYVNNDTYTGEWFAHQRHGQGTYFYAETGSKYIGTWVNGQQEGAAELIHLNHRYQGKFFNKNPVGPGKYVFDIGCEQHGEYRLTDVERGDEEEEEEATMMTVLPRWKATKITELALWTPTLPEEQPPADGPGAEEALETEGGGEPSEEGQALADGSEGETDSMRPGEDDGEGSREEGREDFRYDTIDQGIVSFEEEENKQSEPPE
;
A
#
# COMPACT_ATOMS: atom_id res chain seq x y z
N MET A 1 -15.37 2.59 13.54
CA MET A 1 -15.39 4.04 13.81
C MET A 1 -16.19 4.66 12.69
N SER A 2 -17.36 5.19 13.02
CA SER A 2 -18.26 5.85 12.07
C SER A 2 -17.68 7.18 11.63
N ASP A 3 -17.82 7.50 10.34
CA ASP A 3 -17.39 8.75 9.75
C ASP A 3 -18.34 9.86 10.21
N LEU A 4 -17.94 10.64 11.21
CA LEU A 4 -18.69 11.80 11.68
C LEU A 4 -18.15 13.06 11.00
N GLY A 5 -18.89 13.52 9.99
CA GLY A 5 -18.83 14.93 9.56
C GLY A 5 -18.09 15.23 8.26
N SER A 6 -18.44 14.55 7.17
CA SER A 6 -18.15 15.03 5.80
C SER A 6 -19.40 15.21 4.92
N GLU A 7 -20.59 14.76 5.34
CA GLU A 7 -21.83 14.85 4.57
C GLU A 7 -22.76 16.04 4.94
N GLU A 8 -22.42 16.83 5.96
CA GLU A 8 -23.11 18.09 6.27
C GLU A 8 -22.11 19.26 6.22
N LEU A 9 -22.18 20.09 5.16
CA LEU A 9 -21.89 21.56 5.12
C LEU A 9 -21.78 22.16 3.69
N GLU A 10 -22.54 21.67 2.70
CA GLU A 10 -22.68 22.33 1.38
C GLU A 10 -24.11 22.84 1.11
N GLU A 11 -24.79 23.42 2.11
CA GLU A 11 -26.05 24.16 1.88
C GLU A 11 -26.30 25.38 2.81
N GLU A 12 -25.25 26.15 3.18
CA GLU A 12 -25.46 27.47 3.80
C GLU A 12 -24.57 28.57 3.20
N GLY A 13 -25.20 29.54 2.53
CA GLY A 13 -24.66 30.88 2.33
C GLY A 13 -23.92 31.15 1.01
N GLU A 14 -24.66 31.35 -0.09
CA GLU A 14 -24.18 32.17 -1.22
C GLU A 14 -23.89 33.61 -0.74
N ASN A 15 -22.69 33.90 -0.20
CA ASN A 15 -21.96 35.18 -0.29
C ASN A 15 -20.76 35.29 0.69
N ASP A 16 -20.74 34.57 1.81
CA ASP A 16 -19.61 34.64 2.75
C ASP A 16 -18.60 33.52 2.48
N LEU A 17 -17.69 33.77 1.54
CA LEU A 17 -16.57 32.86 1.27
C LEU A 17 -15.44 33.01 2.33
N GLY A 18 -15.60 33.89 3.32
CA GLY A 18 -14.59 34.23 4.32
C GLY A 18 -13.43 35.06 3.77
N GLU A 19 -12.48 35.40 4.65
CA GLU A 19 -11.29 36.20 4.31
C GLU A 19 -10.40 35.44 3.31
N TYR A 20 -9.85 36.15 2.31
CA TYR A 20 -8.91 35.58 1.34
C TYR A 20 -7.78 36.54 0.99
N GLU A 21 -6.56 36.04 1.10
CA GLU A 21 -5.31 36.70 0.72
C GLU A 21 -4.59 35.81 -0.30
N GLY A 22 -4.45 36.27 -1.54
CA GLY A 22 -3.87 35.47 -2.61
C GLY A 22 -4.18 36.03 -4.00
N GLU A 23 -3.70 35.32 -5.02
CA GLU A 23 -3.90 35.66 -6.43
C GLU A 23 -5.37 35.55 -6.88
N ARG A 24 -5.72 36.26 -7.95
CA ARG A 24 -7.07 36.25 -8.54
C ARG A 24 -6.98 36.29 -10.07
N ASN A 25 -7.95 35.68 -10.73
CA ASN A 25 -8.06 35.74 -12.19
C ASN A 25 -8.79 37.02 -12.65
N GLU A 26 -8.93 37.20 -13.97
CA GLU A 26 -9.61 38.36 -14.58
C GLU A 26 -11.08 38.51 -14.17
N ALA A 27 -11.75 37.40 -13.82
CA ALA A 27 -13.12 37.39 -13.30
C ALA A 27 -13.20 37.75 -11.80
N GLY A 28 -12.07 37.94 -11.12
CA GLY A 28 -11.98 38.23 -9.69
C GLY A 28 -12.09 37.00 -8.78
N GLU A 29 -12.16 35.80 -9.35
CA GLU A 29 -12.20 34.53 -8.61
C GLU A 29 -10.83 34.23 -7.98
N ARG A 30 -10.82 33.39 -6.92
CA ARG A 30 -9.57 32.86 -6.33
C ARG A 30 -8.82 32.04 -7.39
N HIS A 31 -7.53 32.32 -7.56
CA HIS A 31 -6.67 31.64 -8.54
C HIS A 31 -5.22 31.61 -8.02
N GLY A 32 -4.35 30.78 -8.60
CA GLY A 32 -2.94 30.72 -8.17
C GLY A 32 -2.81 30.27 -6.71
N HIS A 33 -1.75 30.71 -6.01
CA HIS A 33 -1.58 30.40 -4.60
C HIS A 33 -2.33 31.41 -3.70
N GLY A 34 -2.97 30.92 -2.63
CA GLY A 34 -3.64 31.79 -1.67
C GLY A 34 -4.02 31.13 -0.36
N LYS A 35 -4.44 31.97 0.58
CA LYS A 35 -4.82 31.63 1.94
C LYS A 35 -6.23 32.11 2.22
N ALA A 36 -7.09 31.21 2.68
CA ALA A 36 -8.46 31.52 3.08
C ALA A 36 -8.68 31.20 4.56
N ARG A 37 -9.46 32.06 5.23
CA ARG A 37 -10.14 31.75 6.49
C ARG A 37 -11.62 31.60 6.19
N LEU A 38 -12.17 30.40 6.38
CA LEU A 38 -13.57 30.12 6.12
C LEU A 38 -14.46 30.63 7.29
N PRO A 39 -15.76 30.92 7.06
CA PRO A 39 -16.65 31.44 8.11
C PRO A 39 -16.81 30.51 9.31
N ASN A 40 -16.71 29.19 9.10
CA ASN A 40 -16.74 28.18 10.16
C ASN A 40 -15.52 28.25 11.11
N GLY A 41 -14.46 28.97 10.71
CA GLY A 41 -13.19 29.15 11.42
C GLY A 41 -12.05 28.26 10.93
N ASP A 42 -12.29 27.40 9.94
CA ASP A 42 -11.25 26.62 9.28
C ASP A 42 -10.31 27.53 8.46
N THR A 43 -9.14 27.00 8.10
CA THR A 43 -8.21 27.69 7.20
C THR A 43 -7.69 26.78 6.10
N TYR A 44 -7.58 27.31 4.90
CA TYR A 44 -6.91 26.67 3.77
C TYR A 44 -5.75 27.53 3.30
N GLU A 45 -4.65 26.89 2.92
CA GLU A 45 -3.47 27.54 2.34
C GLU A 45 -2.95 26.64 1.22
N GLY A 46 -2.96 27.13 -0.02
CA GLY A 46 -2.62 26.32 -1.19
C GLY A 46 -3.15 26.89 -2.49
N ASN A 47 -3.20 26.03 -3.50
CA ASN A 47 -3.53 26.42 -4.87
C ASN A 47 -5.05 26.47 -5.14
N TYR A 48 -5.44 27.42 -5.99
CA TYR A 48 -6.81 27.68 -6.44
C TYR A 48 -6.88 27.74 -7.96
N GLU A 49 -7.98 27.22 -8.50
CA GLU A 49 -8.35 27.31 -9.91
C GLU A 49 -9.86 27.58 -10.01
N HIS A 50 -10.27 28.56 -10.82
CA HIS A 50 -11.67 28.98 -10.99
C HIS A 50 -12.48 29.07 -9.68
N GLY A 51 -11.92 29.75 -8.68
CA GLY A 51 -12.54 29.94 -7.36
C GLY A 51 -12.48 28.73 -6.42
N LYS A 52 -12.07 27.55 -6.88
CA LYS A 52 -12.04 26.29 -6.13
C LYS A 52 -10.63 25.87 -5.75
N ARG A 53 -10.49 25.09 -4.69
CA ARG A 53 -9.21 24.46 -4.31
C ARG A 53 -8.80 23.47 -5.41
N HIS A 54 -7.59 23.59 -5.94
CA HIS A 54 -7.05 22.72 -7.00
C HIS A 54 -5.53 22.66 -6.87
N GLY A 55 -4.95 21.46 -6.91
CA GLY A 55 -3.53 21.22 -6.74
C GLY A 55 -3.16 21.06 -5.27
N GLN A 56 -1.88 21.26 -4.93
CA GLN A 56 -1.39 21.08 -3.56
C GLN A 56 -1.98 22.12 -2.60
N GLY A 57 -2.39 21.68 -1.42
CA GLY A 57 -2.83 22.57 -0.35
C GLY A 57 -2.93 21.91 1.03
N VAL A 58 -2.99 22.77 2.04
CA VAL A 58 -3.13 22.41 3.45
C VAL A 58 -4.43 22.98 3.99
N TYR A 59 -5.32 22.10 4.45
CA TYR A 59 -6.56 22.47 5.13
C TYR A 59 -6.47 22.13 6.60
N LYS A 60 -6.67 23.13 7.47
CA LYS A 60 -6.65 23.00 8.93
C LYS A 60 -8.06 23.24 9.44
N PHE A 61 -8.67 22.19 9.98
CA PHE A 61 -10.00 22.23 10.54
C PHE A 61 -9.95 22.81 11.97
N LYS A 62 -10.96 23.57 12.35
CA LYS A 62 -11.13 24.15 13.69
C LYS A 62 -11.21 23.08 14.79
N ASN A 63 -11.64 21.85 14.45
CA ASN A 63 -11.65 20.71 15.36
C ASN A 63 -10.25 20.08 15.63
N GLY A 64 -9.19 20.61 15.01
CA GLY A 64 -7.82 20.12 15.15
C GLY A 64 -7.36 19.13 14.08
N ALA A 65 -8.26 18.63 13.23
CA ALA A 65 -7.87 17.83 12.08
C ALA A 65 -7.05 18.65 11.07
N ARG A 66 -6.23 17.97 10.27
CA ARG A 66 -5.52 18.60 9.14
C ARG A 66 -5.40 17.66 7.96
N TYR A 67 -5.62 18.19 6.76
CA TYR A 67 -5.28 17.54 5.49
C TYR A 67 -4.13 18.30 4.81
N MET A 68 -3.21 17.56 4.20
CA MET A 68 -2.10 18.08 3.41
C MET A 68 -1.99 17.19 2.16
N GLY A 69 -2.20 17.74 0.97
CA GLY A 69 -2.18 16.95 -0.26
C GLY A 69 -2.87 17.63 -1.44
N GLU A 70 -3.22 16.83 -2.43
CA GLU A 70 -3.83 17.31 -3.67
C GLU A 70 -5.33 17.55 -3.54
N TYR A 71 -5.81 18.60 -4.23
CA TYR A 71 -7.20 18.92 -4.41
C TYR A 71 -7.56 18.93 -5.89
N VAL A 72 -8.77 18.50 -6.23
CA VAL A 72 -9.37 18.71 -7.55
C VAL A 72 -10.78 19.22 -7.34
N GLN A 73 -11.09 20.41 -7.86
CA GLN A 73 -12.43 21.01 -7.83
C GLN A 73 -13.07 21.00 -6.43
N ASN A 74 -12.36 21.53 -5.43
CA ASN A 74 -12.69 21.53 -3.99
C ASN A 74 -12.54 20.21 -3.23
N LYS A 75 -12.39 19.05 -3.87
CA LYS A 75 -12.30 17.74 -3.20
C LYS A 75 -10.87 17.29 -3.00
N LYS A 76 -10.57 16.57 -1.92
CA LYS A 76 -9.29 15.85 -1.74
C LYS A 76 -9.16 14.78 -2.84
N HIS A 77 -7.99 14.73 -3.47
CA HIS A 77 -7.67 13.84 -4.59
C HIS A 77 -6.19 13.43 -4.50
N GLY A 78 -5.71 12.60 -5.43
CA GLY A 78 -4.27 12.29 -5.58
C GLY A 78 -3.66 11.77 -4.29
N HIS A 79 -2.43 12.16 -3.98
CA HIS A 79 -1.77 11.79 -2.73
C HIS A 79 -2.03 12.82 -1.62
N GLY A 80 -2.28 12.34 -0.40
CA GLY A 80 -2.43 13.22 0.74
C GLY A 80 -2.39 12.55 2.11
N THR A 81 -1.98 13.33 3.11
CA THR A 81 -1.98 12.98 4.52
C THR A 81 -3.15 13.65 5.22
N PHE A 82 -4.02 12.87 5.85
CA PHE A 82 -5.05 13.36 6.78
C PHE A 82 -4.72 12.93 8.20
N ILE A 83 -4.67 13.88 9.12
CA ILE A 83 -4.42 13.65 10.55
C ILE A 83 -5.69 14.06 11.29
N TYR A 84 -6.28 13.11 12.01
CA TYR A 84 -7.57 13.23 12.66
C TYR A 84 -7.41 13.84 14.07
N PRO A 85 -8.48 14.38 14.68
CA PRO A 85 -8.42 15.02 16.01
C PRO A 85 -8.02 14.06 17.14
N ASP A 86 -8.23 12.76 16.95
CA ASP A 86 -7.85 11.71 17.91
C ASP A 86 -6.36 11.33 17.86
N GLY A 87 -5.60 11.91 16.91
CA GLY A 87 -4.19 11.61 16.70
C GLY A 87 -3.91 10.47 15.71
N SER A 88 -4.93 9.76 15.24
CA SER A 88 -4.78 8.82 14.12
C SER A 88 -4.42 9.57 12.83
N ARG A 89 -3.84 8.87 11.85
CA ARG A 89 -3.55 9.47 10.54
C ARG A 89 -3.62 8.48 9.39
N TYR A 90 -3.98 8.99 8.23
CA TYR A 90 -3.94 8.30 6.94
C TYR A 90 -2.93 8.99 6.03
N GLU A 91 -2.12 8.20 5.33
CA GLU A 91 -1.14 8.62 4.32
C GLU A 91 -1.34 7.73 3.09
N GLY A 92 -1.82 8.28 1.98
CA GLY A 92 -2.12 7.48 0.79
C GLY A 92 -2.92 8.24 -0.27
N GLU A 93 -3.54 7.47 -1.16
CA GLU A 93 -4.35 7.97 -2.27
C GLU A 93 -5.77 8.41 -1.84
N TRP A 94 -6.30 9.39 -2.56
CA TRP A 94 -7.63 9.97 -2.36
C TRP A 94 -8.35 10.12 -3.70
N ALA A 95 -9.66 9.87 -3.70
CA ALA A 95 -10.54 10.14 -4.84
C ALA A 95 -11.88 10.66 -4.32
N ASP A 96 -12.35 11.78 -4.86
CA ASP A 96 -13.62 12.43 -4.49
C ASP A 96 -13.86 12.54 -2.97
N ASP A 97 -12.89 13.13 -2.26
CA ASP A 97 -12.82 13.25 -0.79
C ASP A 97 -12.67 11.94 0.01
N GLN A 98 -12.69 10.78 -0.65
CA GLN A 98 -12.63 9.47 -0.04
C GLN A 98 -11.22 8.88 -0.08
N ARG A 99 -10.87 8.08 0.94
CA ARG A 99 -9.64 7.25 0.90
C ARG A 99 -9.83 6.18 -0.18
N HIS A 100 -8.89 6.08 -1.09
CA HIS A 100 -8.92 5.20 -2.26
C HIS A 100 -7.51 4.64 -2.53
N GLY A 101 -7.35 3.73 -3.50
CA GLY A 101 -6.04 3.28 -3.97
C GLY A 101 -5.21 2.64 -2.85
N TYR A 102 -3.90 2.85 -2.84
CA TYR A 102 -3.01 2.35 -1.80
C TYR A 102 -2.81 3.38 -0.68
N GLY A 103 -2.78 2.91 0.58
CA GLY A 103 -2.51 3.81 1.70
C GLY A 103 -2.24 3.12 3.03
N VAL A 104 -1.58 3.88 3.91
CA VAL A 104 -1.25 3.50 5.29
C VAL A 104 -2.14 4.27 6.25
N TYR A 105 -2.74 3.56 7.20
CA TYR A 105 -3.51 4.15 8.30
C TYR A 105 -2.88 3.75 9.63
N TYR A 106 -2.50 4.73 10.43
CA TYR A 106 -1.95 4.57 11.77
C TYR A 106 -3.04 4.91 12.78
N TYR A 107 -3.41 3.95 13.61
CA TYR A 107 -4.46 4.06 14.61
C TYR A 107 -3.92 4.62 15.94
N VAL A 108 -4.81 5.17 16.78
CA VAL A 108 -4.45 5.74 18.10
C VAL A 108 -3.84 4.70 19.05
N ASN A 109 -4.20 3.42 18.91
CA ASN A 109 -3.61 2.30 19.66
C ASN A 109 -2.25 1.82 19.09
N ASN A 110 -1.64 2.58 18.17
CA ASN A 110 -0.43 2.26 17.41
C ASN A 110 -0.56 1.09 16.41
N ASP A 111 -1.73 0.48 16.24
CA ASP A 111 -1.95 -0.45 15.13
C ASP A 111 -1.71 0.26 13.80
N THR A 112 -1.35 -0.49 12.77
CA THR A 112 -1.14 0.05 11.42
C THR A 112 -1.79 -0.85 10.39
N TYR A 113 -2.59 -0.27 9.49
CA TYR A 113 -3.02 -0.92 8.25
C TYR A 113 -2.22 -0.38 7.07
N THR A 114 -1.81 -1.25 6.16
CA THR A 114 -1.08 -0.91 4.94
C THR A 114 -1.63 -1.77 3.81
N GLY A 115 -2.29 -1.17 2.82
CA GLY A 115 -2.96 -1.93 1.76
C GLY A 115 -3.89 -1.08 0.91
N GLU A 116 -4.77 -1.77 0.18
CA GLU A 116 -5.75 -1.15 -0.71
C GLU A 116 -6.98 -0.59 0.04
N TRP A 117 -7.52 0.50 -0.50
CA TRP A 117 -8.68 1.22 0.01
C TRP A 117 -9.67 1.47 -1.11
N PHE A 118 -10.95 1.32 -0.80
CA PHE A 118 -12.05 1.65 -1.70
C PHE A 118 -13.17 2.31 -0.90
N ALA A 119 -13.56 3.51 -1.30
CA ALA A 119 -14.65 4.29 -0.68
C ALA A 119 -14.56 4.30 0.86
N HIS A 120 -13.46 4.87 1.39
CA HIS A 120 -13.11 4.92 2.82
C HIS A 120 -12.86 3.58 3.54
N GLN A 121 -13.13 2.44 2.92
CA GLN A 121 -13.03 1.11 3.51
C GLN A 121 -11.75 0.40 3.08
N ARG A 122 -11.20 -0.44 3.96
CA ARG A 122 -10.13 -1.39 3.60
C ARG A 122 -10.69 -2.40 2.60
N HIS A 123 -10.00 -2.59 1.48
CA HIS A 123 -10.39 -3.48 0.40
C HIS A 123 -9.15 -4.20 -0.14
N GLY A 124 -9.30 -5.12 -1.10
CA GLY A 124 -8.17 -5.72 -1.82
C GLY A 124 -7.17 -6.46 -0.89
N GLN A 125 -5.88 -6.40 -1.20
CA GLN A 125 -4.83 -6.92 -0.35
C GLN A 125 -4.39 -5.89 0.71
N GLY A 126 -4.18 -6.37 1.94
CA GLY A 126 -3.72 -5.50 3.02
C GLY A 126 -3.07 -6.23 4.18
N THR A 127 -2.07 -5.58 4.74
CA THR A 127 -1.41 -5.90 6.00
C THR A 127 -2.09 -5.14 7.14
N TYR A 128 -2.40 -5.81 8.25
CA TYR A 128 -2.73 -5.17 9.52
C TYR A 128 -1.75 -5.63 10.60
N PHE A 129 -1.05 -4.68 11.21
CA PHE A 129 -0.16 -4.89 12.34
C PHE A 129 -0.86 -4.51 13.65
N TYR A 130 -0.87 -5.44 14.59
CA TYR A 130 -1.45 -5.28 15.92
C TYR A 130 -0.34 -4.91 16.92
N ALA A 131 -0.25 -3.66 17.32
CA ALA A 131 0.87 -3.15 18.11
C ALA A 131 0.96 -3.78 19.51
N GLU A 132 -0.19 -4.05 20.14
CA GLU A 132 -0.27 -4.67 21.48
C GLU A 132 0.30 -6.10 21.51
N THR A 133 0.07 -6.89 20.45
CA THR A 133 0.44 -8.31 20.41
C THR A 133 1.64 -8.62 19.51
N GLY A 134 2.13 -7.65 18.76
CA GLY A 134 3.13 -7.84 17.70
C GLY A 134 2.62 -8.67 16.51
N SER A 135 1.33 -9.03 16.48
CA SER A 135 0.75 -9.88 15.44
C SER A 135 0.64 -9.14 14.11
N LYS A 136 0.69 -9.88 13.00
CA LYS A 136 0.52 -9.33 11.65
C LYS A 136 -0.43 -10.21 10.83
N TYR A 137 -1.58 -9.65 10.46
CA TYR A 137 -2.46 -10.23 9.43
C TYR A 137 -2.02 -9.74 8.05
N ILE A 138 -1.93 -10.62 7.07
CA ILE A 138 -1.62 -10.32 5.67
C ILE A 138 -2.62 -11.08 4.80
N GLY A 139 -3.50 -10.40 4.09
CA GLY A 139 -4.47 -11.08 3.24
C GLY A 139 -5.53 -10.18 2.63
N THR A 140 -6.64 -10.80 2.25
CA THR A 140 -7.71 -10.10 1.52
C THR A 140 -8.68 -9.39 2.47
N TRP A 141 -9.12 -8.21 2.07
CA TRP A 141 -10.08 -7.37 2.77
C TRP A 141 -11.27 -7.07 1.86
N VAL A 142 -12.47 -7.18 2.41
CA VAL A 142 -13.72 -6.83 1.72
C VAL A 142 -14.53 -5.96 2.67
N ASN A 143 -14.83 -4.73 2.24
CA ASN A 143 -15.66 -3.78 2.98
C ASN A 143 -15.25 -3.62 4.46
N GLY A 144 -13.94 -3.47 4.70
CA GLY A 144 -13.37 -3.34 6.04
C GLY A 144 -13.20 -4.65 6.83
N GLN A 145 -13.66 -5.79 6.32
CA GLN A 145 -13.60 -7.11 6.96
C GLN A 145 -12.47 -7.98 6.41
N GLN A 146 -11.94 -8.88 7.24
CA GLN A 146 -10.95 -9.89 6.84
C GLN A 146 -11.67 -11.08 6.20
N GLU A 147 -11.34 -11.37 4.93
CA GLU A 147 -11.97 -12.42 4.12
C GLU A 147 -10.94 -13.13 3.24
N GLY A 148 -11.33 -14.25 2.62
CA GLY A 148 -10.49 -14.93 1.64
C GLY A 148 -9.24 -15.58 2.25
N ALA A 149 -8.21 -15.77 1.43
CA ALA A 149 -6.94 -16.33 1.88
C ALA A 149 -6.11 -15.28 2.62
N ALA A 150 -5.50 -15.68 3.73
CA ALA A 150 -4.61 -14.82 4.51
C ALA A 150 -3.59 -15.61 5.34
N GLU A 151 -2.54 -14.90 5.74
CA GLU A 151 -1.58 -15.32 6.75
C GLU A 151 -1.76 -14.50 8.02
N LEU A 152 -1.76 -15.16 9.18
CA LEU A 152 -1.71 -14.52 10.49
C LEU A 152 -0.42 -14.93 11.20
N ILE A 153 0.52 -14.01 11.28
CA ILE A 153 1.82 -14.18 11.94
C ILE A 153 1.70 -13.72 13.40
N HIS A 154 2.11 -14.55 14.34
CA HIS A 154 2.20 -14.20 15.75
C HIS A 154 3.43 -14.88 16.38
N LEU A 155 4.33 -14.08 16.96
CA LEU A 155 5.60 -14.54 17.53
C LEU A 155 6.39 -15.41 16.52
N ASN A 156 6.59 -16.69 16.82
CA ASN A 156 7.41 -17.66 16.09
C ASN A 156 6.60 -18.64 15.21
N HIS A 157 5.36 -18.28 14.89
CA HIS A 157 4.49 -19.09 14.05
C HIS A 157 3.59 -18.23 13.17
N ARG A 158 3.20 -18.79 12.03
CA ARG A 158 2.19 -18.21 11.14
C ARG A 158 1.11 -19.23 10.81
N TYR A 159 -0.15 -18.81 10.93
CA TYR A 159 -1.28 -19.54 10.37
C TYR A 159 -1.48 -19.12 8.92
N GLN A 160 -1.61 -20.08 8.01
CA GLN A 160 -1.99 -19.88 6.61
C GLN A 160 -3.33 -20.59 6.38
N GLY A 161 -4.36 -19.85 5.93
CA GLY A 161 -5.67 -20.43 5.68
C GLY A 161 -6.70 -19.42 5.19
N LYS A 162 -7.99 -19.79 5.26
CA LYS A 162 -9.09 -18.91 4.89
C LYS A 162 -9.68 -18.18 6.10
N PHE A 163 -10.10 -16.94 5.91
CA PHE A 163 -10.87 -16.14 6.86
C PHE A 163 -12.24 -15.79 6.28
N PHE A 164 -13.21 -15.62 7.18
CA PHE A 164 -14.56 -15.15 6.89
C PHE A 164 -15.11 -14.41 8.11
N ASN A 165 -15.62 -13.19 7.94
CA ASN A 165 -16.07 -12.33 9.04
C ASN A 165 -15.07 -12.24 10.20
N LYS A 166 -13.77 -12.05 9.90
CA LYS A 166 -12.63 -12.03 10.86
C LYS A 166 -12.29 -13.35 11.55
N ASN A 167 -13.06 -14.42 11.35
CA ASN A 167 -12.78 -15.74 11.91
C ASN A 167 -12.01 -16.62 10.91
N PRO A 168 -10.96 -17.35 11.32
CA PRO A 168 -10.37 -18.38 10.48
C PRO A 168 -11.35 -19.55 10.30
N VAL A 169 -11.43 -20.08 9.07
CA VAL A 169 -12.43 -21.09 8.67
C VAL A 169 -11.85 -22.14 7.72
N GLY A 170 -12.32 -23.38 7.84
CA GLY A 170 -11.97 -24.45 6.91
C GLY A 170 -10.51 -24.91 7.04
N PRO A 171 -9.93 -25.54 6.00
CA PRO A 171 -8.58 -26.08 6.07
C PRO A 171 -7.53 -24.97 6.14
N GLY A 172 -6.47 -25.23 6.90
CA GLY A 172 -5.31 -24.36 7.00
C GLY A 172 -4.09 -25.12 7.53
N LYS A 173 -3.00 -24.38 7.74
CA LYS A 173 -1.81 -24.90 8.43
C LYS A 173 -1.14 -23.84 9.29
N TYR A 174 -0.63 -24.26 10.44
CA TYR A 174 0.36 -23.50 11.20
C TYR A 174 1.74 -23.88 10.72
N VAL A 175 2.58 -22.90 10.43
CA VAL A 175 4.01 -23.08 10.15
C VAL A 175 4.80 -22.46 11.28
N PHE A 176 5.65 -23.27 11.91
CA PHE A 176 6.49 -22.88 13.04
C PHE A 176 7.95 -22.75 12.60
N ASP A 177 8.64 -21.74 13.13
CA ASP A 177 10.03 -21.45 12.75
C ASP A 177 11.03 -22.57 13.15
N ILE A 178 10.60 -23.48 14.03
CA ILE A 178 11.35 -24.70 14.41
C ILE A 178 11.41 -25.77 13.31
N GLY A 179 10.91 -25.49 12.11
CA GLY A 179 10.96 -26.44 10.99
C GLY A 179 9.78 -27.43 10.94
N CYS A 180 8.59 -27.03 11.39
CA CYS A 180 7.40 -27.90 11.38
C CYS A 180 6.16 -27.19 10.82
N GLU A 181 5.31 -27.93 10.09
CA GLU A 181 3.95 -27.53 9.73
C GLU A 181 2.92 -28.42 10.45
N GLN A 182 1.91 -27.82 11.08
CA GLN A 182 0.73 -28.51 11.59
C GLN A 182 -0.46 -28.20 10.69
N HIS A 183 -0.95 -29.21 9.98
CA HIS A 183 -2.15 -29.15 9.16
C HIS A 183 -3.38 -29.43 10.01
N GLY A 184 -4.49 -28.80 9.65
CA GLY A 184 -5.76 -28.95 10.35
C GLY A 184 -6.89 -28.17 9.69
N GLU A 185 -7.99 -28.04 10.41
CA GLU A 185 -9.15 -27.26 9.98
C GLU A 185 -9.73 -26.47 11.14
N TYR A 186 -10.20 -25.25 10.85
CA TYR A 186 -11.05 -24.49 11.74
C TYR A 186 -12.51 -24.84 11.50
N ARG A 187 -13.17 -25.30 12.57
CA ARG A 187 -14.63 -25.50 12.60
C ARG A 187 -15.25 -24.39 13.44
N LEU A 188 -16.18 -23.66 12.84
CA LEU A 188 -17.08 -22.78 13.57
C LEU A 188 -18.00 -23.66 14.42
N THR A 189 -18.02 -23.45 15.74
CA THR A 189 -18.96 -24.12 16.65
C THR A 189 -19.83 -23.08 17.32
N ASP A 190 -21.14 -23.26 17.22
CA ASP A 190 -22.11 -22.47 17.98
C ASP A 190 -21.90 -22.73 19.48
N VAL A 191 -21.82 -21.67 20.26
CA VAL A 191 -21.91 -21.76 21.72
C VAL A 191 -23.38 -21.63 22.06
N GLU A 192 -23.99 -22.73 22.54
CA GLU A 192 -25.36 -22.69 23.04
C GLU A 192 -25.46 -21.69 24.20
N ARG A 193 -26.47 -20.84 24.11
CA ARG A 193 -26.81 -19.84 25.12
C ARG A 193 -27.14 -20.57 26.41
N GLY A 194 -26.55 -20.16 27.53
CA GLY A 194 -27.05 -20.58 28.84
C GLY A 194 -28.45 -20.03 29.02
N ASP A 195 -29.43 -20.90 29.28
CA ASP A 195 -30.82 -20.52 29.51
C ASP A 195 -30.94 -19.69 30.79
N GLU A 196 -30.98 -18.36 30.65
CA GLU A 196 -31.55 -17.44 31.63
C GLU A 196 -32.39 -16.41 30.85
N GLU A 197 -33.69 -16.39 31.16
CA GLU A 197 -34.71 -15.59 30.51
C GLU A 197 -34.64 -14.12 31.00
N GLU A 198 -34.55 -13.15 30.10
CA GLU A 198 -35.49 -12.02 29.99
C GLU A 198 -35.11 -11.02 28.86
N GLU A 199 -36.13 -10.66 28.08
CA GLU A 199 -36.37 -9.46 27.24
C GLU A 199 -35.24 -8.78 26.42
N GLU A 200 -35.46 -8.78 25.09
CA GLU A 200 -35.09 -7.74 24.10
C GLU A 200 -33.67 -7.14 24.07
N GLU A 201 -32.63 -7.97 24.02
CA GLU A 201 -31.49 -7.67 23.14
C GLU A 201 -31.22 -8.81 22.14
N ALA A 202 -30.90 -8.42 20.90
CA ALA A 202 -30.50 -9.32 19.82
C ALA A 202 -29.12 -9.91 20.10
N THR A 203 -29.10 -10.88 21.01
CA THR A 203 -27.95 -11.60 21.55
C THR A 203 -27.22 -12.33 20.42
N MET A 204 -26.23 -11.64 19.82
CA MET A 204 -25.32 -12.17 18.82
C MET A 204 -24.70 -13.47 19.31
N MET A 205 -24.95 -14.57 18.60
CA MET A 205 -24.22 -15.82 18.80
C MET A 205 -22.72 -15.57 18.58
N THR A 206 -21.92 -15.69 19.64
CA THR A 206 -20.47 -15.60 19.58
C THR A 206 -19.89 -16.92 19.06
N VAL A 207 -19.88 -17.07 17.74
CA VAL A 207 -19.34 -18.26 17.08
C VAL A 207 -17.82 -18.32 17.29
N LEU A 208 -17.36 -19.28 18.10
CA LEU A 208 -15.94 -19.44 18.41
C LEU A 208 -15.28 -20.42 17.42
N PRO A 209 -14.25 -20.00 16.66
CA PRO A 209 -13.55 -20.89 15.74
C PRO A 209 -12.63 -21.85 16.50
N ARG A 210 -12.87 -23.16 16.40
CA ARG A 210 -12.06 -24.19 17.05
C ARG A 210 -11.14 -24.88 16.05
N TRP A 211 -9.84 -24.83 16.32
CA TRP A 211 -8.82 -25.54 15.54
C TRP A 211 -8.86 -27.05 15.84
N LYS A 212 -8.83 -27.85 14.78
CA LYS A 212 -8.70 -29.30 14.83
C LYS A 212 -7.48 -29.72 14.00
N ALA A 213 -6.37 -30.01 14.69
CA ALA A 213 -5.18 -30.57 14.07
C ALA A 213 -5.48 -31.95 13.44
N THR A 214 -4.89 -32.23 12.28
CA THR A 214 -5.06 -33.48 11.53
C THR A 214 -3.75 -34.20 11.25
N LYS A 215 -2.67 -33.45 10.95
CA LYS A 215 -1.35 -34.00 10.63
C LYS A 215 -0.25 -33.00 11.02
N ILE A 216 0.90 -33.50 11.45
CA ILE A 216 2.15 -32.71 11.55
C ILE A 216 3.12 -33.23 10.49
N THR A 217 3.85 -32.34 9.84
CA THR A 217 4.92 -32.62 8.88
C THR A 217 6.12 -31.75 9.19
N GLU A 218 7.32 -32.28 9.03
CA GLU A 218 8.54 -31.46 9.05
C GLU A 218 8.54 -30.55 7.80
N LEU A 219 8.96 -29.30 7.97
CA LEU A 219 9.38 -28.46 6.86
C LEU A 219 10.62 -29.11 6.27
N ALA A 220 10.53 -29.56 5.01
CA ALA A 220 11.70 -29.99 4.27
C ALA A 220 12.64 -28.77 4.13
N LEU A 221 13.68 -28.73 4.98
CA LEU A 221 14.81 -27.83 4.79
C LEU A 221 15.34 -28.09 3.39
N TRP A 222 15.22 -27.08 2.52
CA TRP A 222 15.72 -27.18 1.14
C TRP A 222 17.22 -27.41 1.20
N THR A 223 17.64 -28.66 0.99
CA THR A 223 19.03 -29.00 0.76
C THR A 223 19.35 -28.62 -0.69
N PRO A 224 20.24 -27.64 -0.93
CA PRO A 224 20.78 -27.46 -2.27
C PRO A 224 21.44 -28.77 -2.67
N THR A 225 21.00 -29.34 -3.78
CA THR A 225 21.59 -30.55 -4.34
C THR A 225 23.01 -30.19 -4.80
N LEU A 226 23.99 -30.43 -3.94
CA LEU A 226 25.39 -30.45 -4.34
C LEU A 226 25.50 -31.43 -5.52
N PRO A 227 26.06 -31.02 -6.67
CA PRO A 227 26.27 -31.95 -7.78
C PRO A 227 27.09 -33.13 -7.28
N GLU A 228 26.67 -34.36 -7.60
CA GLU A 228 27.48 -35.54 -7.30
C GLU A 228 28.85 -35.39 -7.97
N GLU A 229 29.92 -35.34 -7.18
CA GLU A 229 31.27 -35.49 -7.71
C GLU A 229 31.36 -36.85 -8.40
N GLN A 230 31.52 -36.83 -9.71
CA GLN A 230 31.70 -38.03 -10.50
C GLN A 230 32.94 -38.79 -9.97
N PRO A 231 32.84 -40.11 -9.72
CA PRO A 231 34.00 -40.87 -9.28
C PRO A 231 35.10 -40.83 -10.35
N PRO A 232 36.39 -40.76 -9.97
CA PRO A 232 37.48 -40.63 -10.91
C PRO A 232 37.55 -41.83 -11.85
N ALA A 233 37.52 -41.55 -13.15
CA ALA A 233 37.71 -42.54 -14.19
C ALA A 233 39.20 -42.88 -14.32
N ASP A 234 39.61 -44.06 -13.86
CA ASP A 234 40.93 -44.62 -14.10
C ASP A 234 40.83 -46.06 -14.64
N GLY A 235 41.29 -46.26 -15.87
CA GLY A 235 41.25 -47.53 -16.59
C GLY A 235 41.76 -47.35 -18.03
N PRO A 236 43.01 -47.74 -18.36
CA PRO A 236 43.62 -47.40 -19.64
C PRO A 236 43.53 -48.50 -20.71
N GLY A 237 43.25 -48.08 -21.95
CA GLY A 237 43.96 -48.57 -23.13
C GLY A 237 43.27 -49.57 -24.08
N ALA A 238 43.53 -49.34 -25.39
CA ALA A 238 43.33 -50.22 -26.56
C ALA A 238 41.85 -50.45 -27.00
N GLU A 239 41.42 -50.00 -28.18
CA GLU A 239 41.52 -50.60 -29.55
C GLU A 239 40.11 -51.14 -29.97
N GLU A 240 39.57 -51.04 -31.19
CA GLU A 240 40.03 -50.68 -32.56
C GLU A 240 38.96 -49.90 -33.38
N ALA A 241 39.31 -49.49 -34.62
CA ALA A 241 38.48 -49.23 -35.82
C ALA A 241 37.44 -48.07 -35.80
N LEU A 242 37.45 -47.10 -36.74
CA LEU A 242 37.14 -47.18 -38.20
C LEU A 242 35.69 -47.70 -38.43
N GLU A 243 34.84 -47.08 -39.25
CA GLU A 243 35.11 -46.41 -40.54
C GLU A 243 34.36 -45.07 -40.75
N THR A 244 34.77 -44.33 -41.80
CA THR A 244 34.02 -43.26 -42.50
C THR A 244 32.74 -43.85 -43.18
N GLU A 245 31.79 -43.13 -43.81
CA GLU A 245 31.84 -42.07 -44.86
C GLU A 245 30.51 -41.26 -44.81
N GLY A 246 30.49 -39.94 -45.05
CA GLY A 246 30.06 -39.33 -46.34
C GLY A 246 28.56 -39.53 -46.67
N GLY A 247 27.72 -38.52 -46.91
CA GLY A 247 27.82 -37.06 -47.05
C GLY A 247 26.68 -36.56 -47.97
N GLY A 248 26.16 -35.33 -47.81
CA GLY A 248 25.17 -34.76 -48.76
C GLY A 248 24.07 -33.86 -48.17
N GLU A 249 24.30 -32.55 -48.24
CA GLU A 249 23.29 -31.46 -48.34
C GLU A 249 22.96 -31.18 -49.84
N PRO A 250 22.09 -30.21 -50.24
CA PRO A 250 21.08 -29.38 -49.55
C PRO A 250 19.71 -29.36 -50.32
N SER A 251 18.92 -28.28 -50.14
CA SER A 251 17.85 -27.71 -51.02
C SER A 251 16.42 -28.31 -50.90
N GLU A 252 15.31 -27.59 -51.17
CA GLU A 252 15.03 -26.14 -51.30
C GLU A 252 13.50 -25.88 -51.16
N GLU A 253 13.14 -24.70 -50.63
CA GLU A 253 12.06 -23.75 -51.02
C GLU A 253 10.57 -24.13 -51.32
N GLY A 254 9.71 -23.08 -51.26
CA GLY A 254 8.35 -23.05 -51.83
C GLY A 254 7.25 -22.66 -50.83
N GLN A 255 7.20 -21.43 -50.31
CA GLN A 255 6.35 -20.31 -50.80
C GLN A 255 4.84 -20.64 -50.84
N ALA A 256 3.98 -20.05 -49.99
CA ALA A 256 3.56 -18.64 -49.91
C ALA A 256 2.51 -18.23 -50.98
N LEU A 257 1.43 -17.56 -50.55
CA LEU A 257 0.67 -16.59 -51.34
C LEU A 257 -0.03 -15.59 -50.40
N ALA A 258 -0.10 -14.34 -50.84
CA ALA A 258 -0.77 -13.21 -50.20
C ALA A 258 -1.57 -12.42 -51.24
N ASP A 259 -2.54 -11.62 -50.81
CA ASP A 259 -3.19 -10.53 -51.56
C ASP A 259 -4.02 -9.69 -50.56
N GLY A 260 -4.20 -8.36 -50.66
CA GLY A 260 -3.73 -7.35 -51.62
C GLY A 260 -4.46 -6.00 -51.42
N SER A 261 -4.15 -4.99 -52.27
CA SER A 261 -4.81 -3.66 -52.42
C SER A 261 -4.48 -2.59 -51.34
N GLU A 262 -3.59 -1.60 -51.59
CA GLU A 262 -3.77 -0.29 -52.32
C GLU A 262 -4.50 0.78 -51.48
N GLY A 263 -4.19 2.09 -51.45
CA GLY A 263 -3.09 2.95 -51.98
C GLY A 263 -2.93 4.17 -51.02
N GLU A 264 -2.42 5.36 -51.32
CA GLU A 264 -1.80 6.04 -52.50
C GLU A 264 -0.77 7.10 -51.96
N THR A 265 -0.41 8.16 -52.71
CA THR A 265 0.64 9.16 -52.36
C THR A 265 0.18 10.61 -52.52
N ASP A 266 0.75 11.58 -51.77
CA ASP A 266 1.22 12.86 -52.35
C ASP A 266 2.29 13.56 -51.49
N SER A 267 3.06 14.47 -52.10
CA SER A 267 4.17 15.24 -51.49
C SER A 267 4.00 16.74 -51.76
N MET A 268 4.23 17.62 -50.76
CA MET A 268 4.80 18.96 -50.99
C MET A 268 5.23 19.72 -49.72
N ARG A 269 6.41 20.34 -49.80
CA ARG A 269 6.96 21.48 -49.02
C ARG A 269 7.37 22.53 -50.07
N PRO A 270 7.43 23.86 -49.81
CA PRO A 270 8.62 24.46 -49.15
C PRO A 270 8.41 25.83 -48.43
N GLY A 271 9.51 26.44 -47.95
CA GLY A 271 9.64 27.83 -47.43
C GLY A 271 9.83 27.88 -45.90
N GLU A 272 11.02 28.03 -45.30
CA GLU A 272 12.12 29.03 -45.41
C GLU A 272 11.83 30.40 -44.77
N ASP A 273 12.45 30.69 -43.62
CA ASP A 273 13.36 31.85 -43.41
C ASP A 273 14.20 31.63 -42.12
N ASP A 274 15.35 32.29 -42.03
CA ASP A 274 16.45 32.02 -41.09
C ASP A 274 16.49 32.93 -39.84
N GLY A 275 17.29 32.55 -38.83
CA GLY A 275 17.52 33.38 -37.65
C GLY A 275 18.45 32.78 -36.60
N GLU A 276 19.77 32.79 -36.84
CA GLU A 276 20.77 32.37 -35.86
C GLU A 276 20.81 33.25 -34.60
N GLY A 277 21.07 32.63 -33.45
CA GLY A 277 21.19 33.31 -32.16
C GLY A 277 21.87 32.42 -31.11
N SER A 278 23.14 32.10 -31.31
CA SER A 278 23.92 31.25 -30.42
C SER A 278 24.32 31.98 -29.12
N ARG A 279 24.02 31.36 -27.97
CA ARG A 279 24.84 31.50 -26.77
C ARG A 279 24.75 30.26 -25.87
N GLU A 280 25.91 29.74 -25.51
CA GLU A 280 26.11 28.62 -24.59
C GLU A 280 25.80 29.04 -23.14
N GLU A 281 25.37 28.09 -22.29
CA GLU A 281 26.07 27.77 -21.03
C GLU A 281 25.49 26.54 -20.30
N GLY A 282 26.40 25.72 -19.78
CA GLY A 282 26.26 24.79 -18.65
C GLY A 282 24.94 24.06 -18.36
N ARG A 283 24.88 22.77 -18.71
CA ARG A 283 24.25 21.76 -17.84
C ARG A 283 25.34 20.94 -17.17
N GLU A 284 25.62 21.25 -15.91
CA GLU A 284 26.59 20.52 -15.08
C GLU A 284 25.93 19.31 -14.40
N ASP A 285 26.67 18.20 -14.32
CA ASP A 285 26.26 16.99 -13.61
C ASP A 285 26.16 17.25 -12.10
N PHE A 286 24.94 17.21 -11.54
CA PHE A 286 24.78 17.16 -10.10
C PHE A 286 24.88 15.73 -9.57
N ARG A 287 26.02 15.47 -8.95
CA ARG A 287 26.34 14.24 -8.22
C ARG A 287 25.43 14.09 -7.00
N TYR A 288 25.10 12.85 -6.67
CA TYR A 288 24.61 12.49 -5.34
C TYR A 288 25.75 12.64 -4.32
N ASP A 289 25.78 13.74 -3.57
CA ASP A 289 26.66 13.86 -2.40
C ASP A 289 25.98 13.29 -1.15
N THR A 290 26.75 12.50 -0.41
CA THR A 290 26.35 11.80 0.82
C THR A 290 26.91 12.54 2.02
N ILE A 291 26.04 13.12 2.86
CA ILE A 291 26.36 13.80 4.12
C ILE A 291 25.13 13.64 5.05
N ASP A 292 25.21 13.35 6.35
CA ASP A 292 26.25 12.75 7.19
C ASP A 292 25.55 12.25 8.48
N GLN A 293 26.11 11.25 9.17
CA GLN A 293 25.51 10.66 10.38
C GLN A 293 25.91 11.44 11.64
N GLY A 294 25.05 12.36 12.05
CA GLY A 294 25.18 13.07 13.34
C GLY A 294 24.98 12.14 14.54
N ILE A 295 26.05 11.49 14.99
CA ILE A 295 26.10 10.76 16.26
C ILE A 295 25.99 11.77 17.42
N VAL A 296 24.92 11.66 18.22
CA VAL A 296 24.82 12.32 19.54
C VAL A 296 24.98 11.28 20.64
N SER A 297 26.15 11.30 21.26
CA SER A 297 26.48 10.54 22.46
C SER A 297 25.72 11.08 23.67
N PHE A 298 24.99 10.21 24.37
CA PHE A 298 24.40 10.50 25.68
C PHE A 298 25.35 10.00 26.77
N GLU A 299 25.86 10.90 27.62
CA GLU A 299 26.72 10.53 28.75
C GLU A 299 25.88 10.03 29.93
N GLU A 300 26.42 9.06 30.68
CA GLU A 300 25.84 8.60 31.94
C GLU A 300 26.04 9.66 33.05
N GLU A 301 24.99 9.98 33.82
CA GLU A 301 25.17 10.50 35.19
C GLU A 301 24.64 9.52 36.24
N GLU A 302 25.54 9.18 37.16
CA GLU A 302 25.40 8.21 38.23
C GLU A 302 24.66 8.81 39.43
N ASN A 303 23.43 8.37 39.69
CA ASN A 303 22.61 8.91 40.79
C ASN A 303 23.10 8.39 42.16
N LYS A 304 23.85 9.22 42.90
CA LYS A 304 24.35 8.88 44.24
C LYS A 304 23.29 9.03 45.33
N GLN A 305 23.28 8.03 46.21
CA GLN A 305 22.46 7.97 47.42
C GLN A 305 22.78 9.12 48.39
N SER A 306 21.75 9.63 49.05
CA SER A 306 21.86 10.51 50.22
C SER A 306 21.01 9.97 51.38
N GLU A 307 21.65 9.73 52.52
CA GLU A 307 21.00 9.43 53.79
C GLU A 307 20.46 10.73 54.45
N PRO A 308 19.42 10.66 55.29
CA PRO A 308 18.97 11.78 56.11
C PRO A 308 19.79 11.90 57.42
N PRO A 309 19.93 13.10 58.00
CA PRO A 309 20.61 13.31 59.28
C PRO A 309 19.71 13.08 60.51
N GLU A 310 20.38 12.98 61.67
CA GLU A 310 19.95 12.67 63.06
C GLU A 310 18.53 13.12 63.50
#